data_AF-A0A1X7TBH0-F1
#
_entry.id   AF-A0A1X7TBH0-F1
#
_cell.length_a   1.000
_cell.length_b   1.000
_cell.length_c   1.000
_cell.angle_alpha   90.00
_cell.angle_beta   90.00
_cell.angle_gamma   90.00
#
_symmetry.space_group_name_H-M   'P 1'
#
loop_
_entity.id
_entity.type
_entity.pdbx_description
1 polymer ?
#
loop_
_entity_poly.entity_id
_entity_poly.type
_entity_poly.pdbx_seq_one_letter_code
_entity_poly.pdbx_strand_id
1 'polypeptide(L)'
;HSHNLTSSFEDTNPCVGEIVLAFYSVLFSYEGWNGIGYTVEENKNVKRNLLLGIFLGVPCVTGCYVLVNIAYFAGLSKSQVLSSPATALTLAQSTIGDAGLVLIPLMVAVSTIGAATGAVYAGSRVMYTTARDGNLIETLSLLHNKFQTPVMALIVQGLLTCLLIVIGSIGHLIDGLTTLMWVFYGLVFVGLLVMRFTRRQETRPFKSSGPFLIYIYVLMLSGNHEYIPTYGNNHDKAQETKRQV
;
A
#
# COMPACT_ATOMS: atom_id res chain seq x y z
N HIS A 1 -6.51 -29.13 13.62
CA HIS A 1 -6.21 -27.87 12.91
C HIS A 1 -7.18 -27.51 11.79
N SER A 2 -7.80 -28.45 11.06
CA SER A 2 -8.76 -28.13 9.97
C SER A 2 -10.11 -27.56 10.42
N HIS A 3 -10.54 -27.80 11.67
CA HIS A 3 -11.83 -27.33 12.20
C HIS A 3 -11.94 -25.79 12.24
N ASN A 4 -10.82 -25.09 12.43
CA ASN A 4 -10.80 -23.61 12.43
C ASN A 4 -11.09 -23.04 11.04
N LEU A 5 -10.71 -23.74 9.96
CA LEU A 5 -10.92 -23.26 8.60
C LEU A 5 -12.42 -23.25 8.23
N THR A 6 -13.20 -24.18 8.77
CA THR A 6 -14.64 -24.28 8.51
C THR A 6 -15.43 -23.19 9.24
N SER A 7 -15.07 -22.87 10.49
CA SER A 7 -15.74 -21.83 11.29
C SER A 7 -15.18 -20.41 11.08
N SER A 8 -14.08 -20.24 10.35
CA SER A 8 -13.47 -18.92 10.12
C SER A 8 -14.37 -17.95 9.36
N PHE A 9 -15.27 -18.47 8.52
CA PHE A 9 -16.19 -17.68 7.68
C PHE A 9 -17.63 -17.64 8.21
N GLU A 10 -17.92 -18.27 9.35
CA GLU A 10 -19.23 -18.16 10.00
C GLU A 10 -19.51 -16.68 10.35
N ASP A 11 -20.75 -16.21 10.19
CA ASP A 11 -21.16 -14.81 10.37
C ASP A 11 -20.50 -13.78 9.43
N THR A 12 -20.06 -14.18 8.24
CA THR A 12 -19.62 -13.21 7.23
C THR A 12 -20.83 -12.46 6.67
N ASN A 13 -20.84 -11.12 6.77
CA ASN A 13 -21.88 -10.30 6.17
C ASN A 13 -21.56 -10.06 4.68
N PRO A 14 -22.38 -10.55 3.73
CA PRO A 14 -22.11 -10.40 2.29
C PRO A 14 -22.54 -9.03 1.74
N CYS A 15 -22.70 -8.02 2.61
CA CYS A 15 -23.05 -6.67 2.19
C CYS A 15 -21.98 -6.09 1.25
N VAL A 16 -22.42 -5.55 0.11
CA VAL A 16 -21.52 -4.97 -0.91
C VAL A 16 -20.61 -3.91 -0.31
N GLY A 17 -21.10 -3.10 0.65
CA GLY A 17 -20.29 -2.09 1.33
C GLY A 17 -19.14 -2.68 2.14
N GLU A 18 -19.38 -3.74 2.91
CA GLU A 18 -18.32 -4.40 3.70
C GLU A 18 -17.31 -5.13 2.82
N ILE A 19 -17.78 -5.72 1.71
CA ILE A 19 -16.90 -6.34 0.71
C ILE A 19 -15.96 -5.27 0.12
N VAL A 20 -16.48 -4.10 -0.24
CA VAL A 20 -15.66 -2.99 -0.79
C VAL A 20 -14.63 -2.52 0.24
N LEU A 21 -15.01 -2.37 1.51
CA LEU A 21 -14.08 -2.01 2.58
C LEU A 21 -12.99 -3.07 2.77
N ALA A 22 -13.33 -4.36 2.71
CA ALA A 22 -12.35 -5.44 2.78
C ALA A 22 -11.37 -5.40 1.60
N PHE A 23 -11.87 -5.16 0.38
CA PHE A 23 -11.02 -4.98 -0.80
C PHE A 23 -10.05 -3.81 -0.64
N TYR A 24 -10.49 -2.69 -0.07
CA TYR A 24 -9.63 -1.53 0.19
C TYR A 24 -8.43 -1.89 1.08
N SER A 25 -8.66 -2.61 2.18
CA SER A 25 -7.60 -3.09 3.08
C SER A 25 -6.63 -4.05 2.39
N VAL A 26 -7.15 -4.94 1.53
CA VAL A 26 -6.31 -5.83 0.72
C VAL A 26 -5.44 -5.02 -0.23
N LEU A 27 -5.99 -4.03 -0.90
CA LEU A 27 -5.29 -3.23 -1.92
C LEU A 27 -4.20 -2.36 -1.31
N PHE A 28 -4.39 -1.88 -0.09
CA PHE A 28 -3.31 -1.26 0.69
C PHE A 28 -2.12 -2.22 0.89
N SER A 29 -2.37 -3.52 1.11
CA SER A 29 -1.31 -4.52 1.26
C SER A 29 -0.54 -4.78 -0.05
N TYR A 30 -1.11 -4.43 -1.21
CA TYR A 30 -0.48 -4.52 -2.52
C TYR A 30 0.15 -3.19 -2.99
N GLU A 31 0.13 -2.16 -2.16
CA GLU A 31 0.79 -0.87 -2.43
C GLU A 31 2.30 -1.07 -2.69
N GLY A 32 2.91 -0.15 -3.46
CA GLY A 32 4.33 -0.21 -3.85
C GLY A 32 4.60 -0.71 -5.27
N TRP A 33 3.57 -1.16 -6.00
CA TRP A 33 3.68 -1.58 -7.40
C TRP A 33 4.16 -0.47 -8.35
N ASN A 34 3.88 0.79 -8.02
CA ASN A 34 4.32 1.97 -8.76
C ASN A 34 5.86 2.18 -8.68
N GLY A 35 6.52 1.57 -7.69
CA GLY A 35 7.95 1.66 -7.46
C GLY A 35 8.82 1.24 -8.65
N ILE A 36 8.29 0.35 -9.48
CA ILE A 36 8.96 -0.13 -10.70
C ILE A 36 9.20 1.03 -11.68
N GLY A 37 8.30 2.02 -11.71
CA GLY A 37 8.41 3.20 -12.56
C GLY A 37 9.64 4.08 -12.24
N TYR A 38 10.06 4.11 -10.97
CA TYR A 38 11.15 5.00 -10.53
C TYR A 38 12.54 4.50 -10.93
N THR A 39 12.68 3.21 -11.27
CA THR A 39 13.95 2.60 -11.69
C THR A 39 14.04 2.40 -13.20
N VAL A 40 13.10 2.95 -13.96
CA VAL A 40 13.05 2.82 -15.42
C VAL A 40 14.29 3.40 -16.08
N GLU A 41 14.77 4.56 -15.63
CA GLU A 41 15.97 5.21 -16.21
C GLU A 41 17.25 4.38 -16.00
N GLU A 42 17.31 3.54 -14.97
CA GLU A 42 18.49 2.72 -14.63
C GLU A 42 18.44 1.30 -15.23
N ASN A 43 17.32 0.93 -15.85
CA ASN A 43 17.08 -0.44 -16.28
C ASN A 43 17.45 -0.65 -17.76
N LYS A 44 18.49 -1.45 -18.02
CA LYS A 44 19.01 -1.74 -19.37
C LYS A 44 17.96 -2.26 -20.35
N ASN A 45 16.96 -3.02 -19.88
CA ASN A 45 15.89 -3.55 -20.72
C ASN A 45 14.52 -3.38 -20.05
N VAL A 46 14.08 -2.12 -19.97
CA VAL A 46 12.82 -1.70 -19.37
C VAL A 46 11.64 -2.55 -19.84
N LYS A 47 11.50 -2.77 -21.16
CA LYS A 47 10.32 -3.44 -21.73
C LYS A 47 10.17 -4.88 -21.25
N ARG A 48 11.24 -5.65 -21.28
CA ARG A 48 11.23 -7.04 -20.83
C ARG A 48 11.10 -7.13 -19.31
N ASN A 49 11.87 -6.33 -18.59
CA ASN A 49 11.97 -6.42 -17.13
C ASN A 49 10.68 -5.93 -16.45
N LEU A 50 10.02 -4.90 -16.99
CA LEU A 50 8.72 -4.45 -16.51
C LEU A 50 7.65 -5.53 -16.67
N LEU A 51 7.56 -6.15 -17.85
CA LEU A 51 6.57 -7.20 -18.11
C LEU A 51 6.83 -8.45 -17.25
N LEU A 52 8.09 -8.90 -17.17
CA LEU A 52 8.45 -10.04 -16.31
C LEU A 52 8.19 -9.73 -14.83
N GLY A 53 8.50 -8.52 -14.38
CA GLY A 53 8.25 -8.09 -13.00
C GLY A 53 6.76 -8.16 -12.64
N ILE A 54 5.88 -7.72 -13.53
CA ILE A 54 4.43 -7.80 -13.32
C ILE A 54 3.95 -9.26 -13.36
N PHE A 55 4.30 -10.02 -14.41
CA PHE A 55 3.80 -11.37 -14.61
C PHE A 55 4.35 -12.41 -13.62
N LEU A 56 5.55 -12.20 -13.07
CA LEU A 56 6.13 -13.09 -12.06
C LEU A 56 5.93 -12.55 -10.64
N GLY A 57 6.09 -11.25 -10.45
CA GLY A 57 6.01 -10.61 -9.14
C GLY A 57 4.61 -10.63 -8.56
N VAL A 58 3.60 -10.21 -9.33
CA VAL A 58 2.22 -10.11 -8.81
C VAL A 58 1.67 -11.48 -8.37
N PRO A 59 1.77 -12.56 -9.16
CA PRO A 59 1.32 -13.88 -8.71
C PRO A 59 2.13 -14.43 -7.53
N CYS A 60 3.45 -14.18 -7.50
CA CYS A 60 4.30 -14.61 -6.40
C CYS A 60 3.88 -13.96 -5.06
N VAL A 61 3.75 -12.63 -5.04
CA VAL A 61 3.29 -11.89 -3.86
C VAL A 61 1.89 -12.34 -3.45
N THR A 62 0.99 -12.54 -4.41
CA THR A 62 -0.36 -13.05 -4.16
C THR A 62 -0.35 -14.44 -3.52
N GLY A 63 0.49 -15.35 -4.04
CA GLY A 63 0.67 -16.68 -3.45
C GLY A 63 1.16 -16.59 -2.01
N CYS A 64 2.17 -15.76 -1.73
CA CYS A 64 2.66 -15.54 -0.37
C CYS A 64 1.58 -15.02 0.58
N TYR A 65 0.80 -14.02 0.16
CA TYR A 65 -0.28 -13.46 0.97
C TYR A 65 -1.38 -14.49 1.26
N VAL A 66 -1.78 -15.27 0.26
CA VAL A 66 -2.76 -16.35 0.46
C VAL A 66 -2.22 -17.40 1.44
N LEU A 67 -0.96 -17.82 1.28
CA LEU A 67 -0.34 -18.80 2.17
C LEU A 67 -0.26 -18.32 3.62
N VAL A 68 0.10 -17.04 3.84
CA VAL A 68 0.15 -16.45 5.19
C VAL A 68 -1.24 -16.39 5.82
N ASN A 69 -2.26 -16.00 5.06
CA ASN A 69 -3.64 -15.99 5.56
C ASN A 69 -4.14 -17.40 5.89
N ILE A 70 -3.82 -18.40 5.07
CA ILE A 70 -4.11 -19.81 5.37
C ILE A 70 -3.42 -20.22 6.68
N ALA A 71 -2.17 -19.82 6.90
CA ALA A 71 -1.46 -20.11 8.15
C ALA A 71 -2.13 -19.46 9.36
N TYR A 72 -2.61 -18.22 9.25
CA TYR A 72 -3.38 -17.56 10.33
C TYR A 72 -4.65 -18.31 10.68
N PHE A 73 -5.48 -18.67 9.70
CA PHE A 73 -6.74 -19.37 9.96
C PHE A 73 -6.54 -20.85 10.39
N ALA A 74 -5.42 -21.47 10.04
CA ALA A 74 -5.09 -22.81 10.52
C ALA A 74 -4.59 -22.83 11.97
N GLY A 75 -3.85 -21.78 12.39
CA GLY A 75 -3.20 -21.71 13.69
C GLY A 75 -3.95 -20.93 14.77
N LEU A 76 -4.86 -20.01 14.38
CA LEU A 76 -5.61 -19.16 15.31
C LEU A 76 -7.12 -19.31 15.11
N SER A 77 -7.89 -19.02 16.16
CA SER A 77 -9.35 -18.88 16.09
C SER A 77 -9.76 -17.50 15.56
N LYS A 78 -10.99 -17.38 15.01
CA LYS A 78 -11.52 -16.11 14.48
C LYS A 78 -11.44 -14.95 15.49
N SER A 79 -11.78 -15.20 16.76
CA SER A 79 -11.72 -14.18 17.81
C SER A 79 -10.29 -13.69 18.04
N GLN A 80 -9.30 -14.60 18.08
CA GLN A 80 -7.89 -14.25 18.24
C GLN A 80 -7.34 -13.44 17.06
N VAL A 81 -7.77 -13.75 15.83
CA VAL A 81 -7.37 -12.98 14.65
C VAL A 81 -7.92 -11.55 14.72
N LEU A 82 -9.19 -11.38 15.11
CA LEU A 82 -9.84 -10.07 15.19
C LEU A 82 -9.39 -9.21 16.37
N SER A 83 -9.03 -9.83 17.51
CA SER A 83 -8.61 -9.10 18.71
C SER A 83 -7.11 -8.79 18.77
N SER A 84 -6.30 -9.41 17.91
CA SER A 84 -4.84 -9.27 17.97
C SER A 84 -4.37 -8.03 17.21
N PRO A 85 -3.66 -7.08 17.85
CA PRO A 85 -3.05 -5.96 17.14
C PRO A 85 -1.90 -6.41 16.21
N ALA A 86 -1.30 -7.57 16.48
CA ALA A 86 -0.23 -8.16 15.68
C ALA A 86 -0.46 -9.66 15.47
N THR A 87 -1.31 -10.02 14.51
CA THR A 87 -1.72 -11.42 14.23
C THR A 87 -0.53 -12.36 13.97
N ALA A 88 0.53 -11.87 13.31
CA ALA A 88 1.76 -12.62 13.07
C ALA A 88 2.47 -13.05 14.35
N LEU A 89 2.51 -12.16 15.35
CA LEU A 89 3.15 -12.41 16.64
C LEU A 89 2.34 -13.42 17.45
N THR A 90 1.01 -13.26 17.48
CA THR A 90 0.10 -14.19 18.15
C THR A 90 0.22 -15.60 17.59
N LEU A 91 0.30 -15.74 16.26
CA LEU A 91 0.51 -17.04 15.61
C LEU A 91 1.88 -17.63 15.96
N ALA A 92 2.95 -16.83 15.93
CA ALA A 92 4.29 -17.32 16.23
C ALA A 92 4.45 -17.73 17.70
N GLN A 93 3.80 -17.01 18.62
CA GLN A 93 3.74 -17.39 20.02
C GLN A 93 3.00 -18.72 20.21
N SER A 94 1.88 -18.94 19.49
CA SER A 94 1.11 -20.19 19.62
C SER A 94 1.81 -21.40 18.97
N THR A 95 2.71 -21.19 18.01
CA THR A 95 3.35 -22.28 17.24
C THR A 95 4.79 -22.56 17.67
N ILE A 96 5.60 -21.53 17.91
CA ILE A 96 7.05 -21.63 18.18
C ILE A 96 7.35 -21.25 19.65
N GLY A 97 6.36 -20.81 20.42
CA GLY A 97 6.51 -20.42 21.82
C GLY A 97 7.30 -19.10 21.97
N ASP A 98 8.02 -18.96 23.08
CA ASP A 98 8.71 -17.72 23.46
C ASP A 98 9.78 -17.28 22.45
N ALA A 99 10.36 -18.20 21.68
CA ALA A 99 11.28 -17.87 20.60
C ALA A 99 10.60 -17.05 19.48
N GLY A 100 9.31 -17.29 19.23
CA GLY A 100 8.51 -16.53 18.26
C GLY A 100 8.32 -15.06 18.65
N LEU A 101 8.33 -14.77 19.97
CA LEU A 101 8.19 -13.40 20.48
C LEU A 101 9.39 -12.51 20.16
N VAL A 102 10.56 -13.10 19.92
CA VAL A 102 11.79 -12.36 19.57
C VAL A 102 12.05 -12.39 18.07
N LEU A 103 11.87 -13.56 17.44
CA LEU A 103 12.25 -13.75 16.04
C LEU A 103 11.34 -12.97 15.08
N ILE A 104 10.01 -12.98 15.30
CA ILE A 104 9.08 -12.31 14.39
C ILE A 104 9.26 -10.80 14.40
N PRO A 105 9.29 -10.09 15.55
CA PRO A 105 9.52 -8.65 15.54
C PRO A 105 10.87 -8.27 14.92
N LEU A 106 11.92 -9.09 15.11
CA LEU A 106 13.22 -8.86 14.48
C LEU A 106 13.13 -8.96 12.95
N MET A 107 12.49 -10.00 12.43
CA MET A 107 12.29 -10.16 10.98
C MET A 107 11.43 -9.03 10.40
N VAL A 108 10.38 -8.62 11.10
CA VAL A 108 9.53 -7.47 10.71
C VAL A 108 10.34 -6.18 10.74
N ALA A 109 11.19 -5.96 11.74
CA ALA A 109 12.07 -4.79 11.80
C ALA A 109 13.03 -4.74 10.61
N VAL A 110 13.68 -5.86 10.27
CA VAL A 110 14.57 -5.94 9.09
C VAL A 110 13.79 -5.67 7.80
N SER A 111 12.58 -6.22 7.67
CA SER A 111 11.72 -6.01 6.50
C SER A 111 11.29 -4.55 6.35
N THR A 112 10.84 -3.92 7.44
CA THR A 112 10.42 -2.51 7.45
C THR A 112 11.57 -1.55 7.15
N ILE A 113 12.79 -1.82 7.63
CA ILE A 113 14.00 -1.07 7.25
C ILE A 113 14.29 -1.20 5.76
N GLY A 114 14.14 -2.41 5.21
CA GLY A 114 14.27 -2.65 3.77
C GLY A 114 13.27 -1.84 2.94
N ALA A 115 12.00 -1.88 3.34
CA ALA A 115 10.93 -1.11 2.70
C ALA A 115 11.18 0.41 2.79
N ALA A 116 11.55 0.92 3.97
CA ALA A 116 11.88 2.32 4.18
C ALA A 116 13.05 2.78 3.31
N THR A 117 14.10 1.96 3.19
CA THR A 117 15.24 2.25 2.32
C THR A 117 14.81 2.34 0.84
N GLY A 118 13.92 1.45 0.41
CA GLY A 118 13.32 1.50 -0.93
C GLY A 118 12.51 2.78 -1.18
N ALA A 119 11.72 3.22 -0.20
CA ALA A 119 10.93 4.45 -0.27
C ALA A 119 11.81 5.72 -0.30
N VAL A 120 12.89 5.75 0.49
CA VAL A 120 13.89 6.83 0.45
C VAL A 120 14.60 6.88 -0.90
N TYR A 121 14.94 5.71 -1.44
CA TYR A 121 15.51 5.63 -2.77
C TYR A 121 14.53 6.20 -3.81
N ALA A 122 13.28 5.74 -3.84
CA ALA A 122 12.27 6.19 -4.80
C ALA A 122 11.97 7.70 -4.71
N GLY A 123 11.70 8.20 -3.51
CA GLY A 123 11.31 9.61 -3.31
C GLY A 123 12.38 10.59 -3.77
N SER A 124 13.65 10.28 -3.49
CA SER A 124 14.76 11.13 -3.92
C SER A 124 14.92 11.22 -5.44
N ARG A 125 14.58 10.17 -6.21
CA ARG A 125 14.61 10.20 -7.68
C ARG A 125 13.49 11.08 -8.23
N VAL A 126 12.28 10.94 -7.69
CA VAL A 126 11.13 11.76 -8.10
C VAL A 126 11.40 13.25 -7.87
N MET A 127 11.94 13.60 -6.70
CA MET A 127 12.32 14.99 -6.41
C MET A 127 13.42 15.50 -7.36
N TYR A 128 14.44 14.67 -7.62
CA TYR A 128 15.52 15.01 -8.54
C TYR A 128 15.03 15.25 -9.97
N THR A 129 14.24 14.33 -10.53
CA THR A 129 13.73 14.47 -11.91
C THR A 129 12.77 15.65 -12.04
N THR A 130 11.91 15.86 -11.03
CA THR A 130 10.98 17.00 -11.01
C THR A 130 11.73 18.34 -10.92
N ALA A 131 12.84 18.40 -10.18
CA ALA A 131 13.70 19.58 -10.13
C ALA A 131 14.47 19.79 -11.44
N ARG A 132 14.95 18.72 -12.08
CA ARG A 132 15.60 18.77 -13.40
C ARG A 132 14.65 19.29 -14.48
N ASP A 133 13.36 18.98 -14.38
CA ASP A 133 12.34 19.45 -15.31
C ASP A 133 11.89 20.90 -15.04
N GLY A 134 12.50 21.58 -14.06
CA GLY A 134 12.23 23.00 -13.73
C GLY A 134 10.99 23.23 -12.85
N ASN A 135 10.35 22.16 -12.37
CA ASN A 135 9.12 22.25 -11.56
C ASN A 135 9.39 22.38 -10.04
N LEU A 136 10.64 22.21 -9.60
CA LEU A 136 11.09 22.40 -8.23
C LEU A 136 12.35 23.27 -8.19
N ILE A 137 12.80 23.65 -6.99
CA ILE A 137 14.02 24.42 -6.77
C ILE A 137 15.22 23.65 -7.36
N GLU A 138 16.00 24.33 -8.19
CA GLU A 138 17.13 23.77 -8.94
C GLU A 138 18.16 23.05 -8.04
N THR A 139 18.32 23.49 -6.78
CA THR A 139 19.22 22.87 -5.80
C THR A 139 18.90 21.40 -5.51
N LEU A 140 17.64 20.97 -5.73
CA LEU A 140 17.23 19.58 -5.56
C LEU A 140 17.67 18.68 -6.72
N SER A 141 18.04 19.27 -7.86
CA SER A 141 18.61 18.56 -9.01
C SER A 141 20.14 18.33 -8.89
N LEU A 142 20.76 18.76 -7.80
CA LEU A 142 22.20 18.60 -7.61
C LEU A 142 22.57 17.16 -7.22
N LEU A 143 23.41 16.54 -8.04
CA LEU A 143 24.01 15.22 -7.76
C LEU A 143 25.39 15.39 -7.11
N HIS A 144 25.69 14.53 -6.14
CA HIS A 144 27.02 14.48 -5.56
C HIS A 144 28.04 13.94 -6.59
N ASN A 145 29.15 14.66 -6.77
CA ASN A 145 30.12 14.40 -7.85
C ASN A 145 30.67 12.96 -7.86
N LYS A 146 30.96 12.38 -6.69
CA LYS A 146 31.55 11.03 -6.57
C LYS A 146 30.54 9.89 -6.53
N PHE A 147 29.41 10.10 -5.85
CA PHE A 147 28.43 9.06 -5.54
C PHE A 147 27.21 9.12 -6.46
N GLN A 148 27.07 10.19 -7.25
CA GLN A 148 25.94 10.42 -8.15
C GLN A 148 24.59 10.26 -7.43
N THR A 149 24.55 10.71 -6.17
CA THR A 149 23.35 10.67 -5.32
C THR A 149 22.75 12.07 -5.15
N PRO A 150 21.41 12.22 -5.20
CA PRO A 150 20.75 13.50 -5.01
C PRO A 150 20.66 13.85 -3.51
N VAL A 151 21.75 14.37 -2.95
CA VAL A 151 21.89 14.60 -1.49
C VAL A 151 20.86 15.61 -0.96
N MET A 152 20.59 16.69 -1.70
CA MET A 152 19.62 17.70 -1.26
C MET A 152 18.19 17.16 -1.22
N ALA A 153 17.81 16.34 -2.19
CA ALA A 153 16.51 15.66 -2.18
C ALA A 153 16.36 14.73 -0.98
N LEU A 154 17.42 13.98 -0.63
CA LEU A 154 17.44 13.11 0.54
C LEU A 154 17.27 13.89 1.86
N ILE A 155 17.95 15.03 2.00
CA ILE A 155 17.83 15.88 3.19
C ILE A 155 16.40 16.40 3.33
N VAL A 156 15.83 16.96 2.26
CA VAL A 156 14.46 17.50 2.28
C VAL A 156 13.44 16.41 2.56
N GLN A 157 13.57 15.24 1.91
CA GLN A 157 12.71 14.09 2.18
C GLN A 157 12.82 13.63 3.64
N GLY A 158 14.03 13.58 4.19
CA GLY A 158 14.28 13.21 5.59
C GLY A 158 13.65 14.21 6.57
N LEU A 159 13.85 15.50 6.35
CA LEU A 159 13.25 16.55 7.18
C LEU A 159 11.72 16.50 7.16
N LEU A 160 11.12 16.31 5.98
CA LEU A 160 9.67 16.18 5.84
C LEU A 160 9.15 14.92 6.56
N THR A 161 9.88 13.81 6.46
CA THR A 161 9.54 12.56 7.15
C THR A 161 9.60 12.75 8.67
N CYS A 162 10.65 13.37 9.20
CA CYS A 162 10.76 13.68 10.62
C CYS A 162 9.61 14.60 11.09
N LEU A 163 9.26 15.62 10.30
CA LEU A 163 8.16 16.53 10.61
C LEU A 163 6.82 15.77 10.68
N LEU A 164 6.53 14.91 9.71
CA LEU A 164 5.31 14.10 9.68
C LEU A 164 5.24 13.12 10.85
N ILE A 165 6.37 12.54 11.26
CA ILE A 165 6.44 11.65 12.43
C ILE A 165 6.14 12.42 13.73
N VAL A 166 6.61 13.65 13.86
CA VAL A 166 6.39 14.48 15.06
C VAL A 166 4.94 14.96 15.16
N ILE A 167 4.32 15.30 14.03
CA ILE A 167 2.96 15.88 14.00
C ILE A 167 1.87 14.80 13.93
N GLY A 168 2.11 13.72 13.18
CA GLY A 168 1.09 12.74 12.83
C GLY A 168 1.12 11.47 13.69
N SER A 169 -0.06 10.97 14.03
CA SER A 169 -0.20 9.58 14.52
C SER A 169 -0.27 8.61 13.34
N ILE A 170 0.20 7.37 13.53
CA ILE A 170 0.23 6.32 12.49
C ILE A 170 -1.12 6.17 11.76
N GLY A 171 -2.25 6.08 12.48
CA GLY A 171 -3.57 5.92 11.88
C GLY A 171 -3.94 7.06 10.93
N HIS A 172 -3.91 8.30 11.43
CA HIS A 172 -4.20 9.50 10.61
C HIS A 172 -3.25 9.66 9.41
N LEU A 173 -1.97 9.30 9.56
CA LEU A 173 -0.99 9.35 8.47
C LEU A 173 -1.32 8.32 7.38
N ILE A 174 -1.65 7.08 7.77
CA ILE A 174 -2.02 6.02 6.81
C ILE A 174 -3.28 6.44 6.05
N ASP A 175 -4.33 6.83 6.77
CA ASP A 175 -5.60 7.20 6.14
C ASP A 175 -5.42 8.39 5.20
N GLY A 176 -4.86 9.49 5.69
CA GLY A 176 -4.70 10.72 4.91
C GLY A 176 -3.80 10.55 3.67
N LEU A 177 -2.65 9.88 3.82
CA LEU A 177 -1.72 9.67 2.69
C LEU A 177 -2.27 8.67 1.68
N THR A 178 -2.97 7.63 2.13
CA THR A 178 -3.56 6.62 1.25
C THR A 178 -4.71 7.22 0.45
N THR A 179 -5.59 8.01 1.07
CA THR A 179 -6.63 8.77 0.37
C THR A 179 -6.02 9.66 -0.71
N LEU A 180 -5.00 10.44 -0.35
CA LEU A 180 -4.33 11.35 -1.28
C LEU A 180 -3.71 10.60 -2.46
N MET A 181 -3.06 9.47 -2.20
CA MET A 181 -2.46 8.62 -3.23
C MET A 181 -3.51 8.11 -4.23
N TRP A 182 -4.66 7.62 -3.76
CA TRP A 182 -5.73 7.15 -4.63
C TRP A 182 -6.31 8.26 -5.52
N VAL A 183 -6.42 9.48 -5.00
CA VAL A 183 -6.82 10.65 -5.79
C VAL A 183 -5.81 10.91 -6.92
N PHE A 184 -4.50 10.91 -6.62
CA PHE A 184 -3.47 11.09 -7.63
C PHE A 184 -3.45 9.96 -8.67
N TYR A 185 -3.67 8.70 -8.28
CA TYR A 185 -3.82 7.59 -9.22
C TYR A 185 -5.01 7.80 -10.16
N GLY A 186 -6.15 8.30 -9.63
CA GLY A 186 -7.29 8.69 -10.45
C GLY A 186 -6.93 9.78 -11.46
N LEU A 187 -6.22 10.84 -11.03
CA LEU A 187 -5.78 11.93 -11.90
C LEU A 187 -4.82 11.46 -13.00
N VAL A 188 -3.83 10.64 -12.67
CA VAL A 188 -2.89 10.06 -13.64
C VAL A 188 -3.64 9.22 -14.68
N PHE A 189 -4.64 8.45 -14.25
CA PHE A 189 -5.46 7.65 -15.14
C PHE A 189 -6.32 8.51 -16.08
N VAL A 190 -6.99 9.55 -15.56
CA VAL A 190 -7.73 10.53 -16.38
C VAL A 190 -6.77 11.19 -17.38
N GLY A 191 -5.59 11.60 -16.94
CA GLY A 191 -4.54 12.13 -17.83
C GLY A 191 -4.16 11.15 -18.94
N LEU A 192 -4.02 9.85 -18.63
CA LEU A 192 -3.74 8.82 -19.62
C LEU A 192 -4.89 8.65 -20.63
N LEU A 193 -6.15 8.72 -20.17
CA LEU A 193 -7.31 8.71 -21.06
C LEU A 193 -7.33 9.94 -21.98
N VAL A 194 -7.15 11.14 -21.44
CA VAL A 194 -7.09 12.38 -22.23
C VAL A 194 -5.96 12.31 -23.26
N MET A 195 -4.75 11.91 -22.85
CA MET A 195 -3.62 11.72 -23.77
C MET A 195 -3.88 10.66 -24.84
N ARG A 196 -4.72 9.67 -24.58
CA ARG A 196 -5.12 8.68 -25.60
C ARG A 196 -5.87 9.34 -26.76
N PHE A 197 -6.66 10.37 -26.48
CA PHE A 197 -7.41 11.14 -27.48
C PHE A 197 -6.61 12.31 -28.06
N THR A 198 -5.89 13.07 -27.23
CA THR A 198 -5.14 14.26 -27.66
C THR A 198 -3.82 13.92 -28.37
N ARG A 199 -3.09 12.88 -27.91
CA ARG A 199 -1.77 12.48 -28.43
C ARG A 199 -1.83 11.10 -29.08
N ARG A 200 -2.61 11.01 -30.16
CA ARG A 200 -2.88 9.74 -30.86
C ARG A 200 -1.71 9.26 -31.75
N GLN A 201 -0.84 10.17 -32.20
CA GLN A 201 0.24 9.91 -33.16
C GLN A 201 1.59 9.55 -32.52
N GLU A 202 1.75 9.66 -31.19
CA GLU A 202 3.02 9.31 -30.54
C GLU A 202 3.27 7.80 -30.55
N THR A 203 4.52 7.39 -30.76
CA THR A 203 4.93 5.99 -30.73
C THR A 203 4.87 5.46 -29.30
N ARG A 204 3.95 4.53 -29.05
CA ARG A 204 3.76 3.93 -27.72
C ARG A 204 4.57 2.64 -27.60
N PRO A 205 5.68 2.60 -26.83
CA PRO A 205 6.46 1.39 -26.65
C PRO A 205 5.67 0.27 -25.94
N PHE A 206 4.65 0.64 -25.15
CA PHE A 206 3.68 -0.24 -24.52
C PHE A 206 2.26 0.10 -24.97
N LYS A 207 1.59 -0.81 -25.69
CA LYS A 207 0.15 -0.71 -25.99
C LYS A 207 -0.61 -1.57 -24.99
N SER A 208 -1.19 -0.94 -23.97
CA SER A 208 -2.16 -1.60 -23.08
C SER A 208 -3.53 -1.62 -23.75
N SER A 209 -4.08 -2.82 -23.91
CA SER A 209 -5.42 -3.07 -24.47
C SER A 209 -6.55 -2.87 -23.44
N GLY A 210 -6.26 -2.69 -22.15
CA GLY A 210 -7.28 -2.79 -21.10
C GLY A 210 -7.26 -1.70 -20.02
N PRO A 211 -7.68 -0.46 -20.30
CA PRO A 211 -7.99 0.51 -19.25
C PRO A 211 -9.35 0.25 -18.56
N PHE A 212 -10.14 -0.74 -19.00
CA PHE A 212 -11.50 -0.95 -18.51
C PHE A 212 -11.61 -1.51 -17.07
N LEU A 213 -10.71 -2.39 -16.66
CA LEU A 213 -10.75 -2.97 -15.29
C LEU A 213 -10.34 -1.94 -14.22
N ILE A 214 -9.45 -1.01 -14.57
CA ILE A 214 -9.02 0.09 -13.69
C ILE A 214 -10.12 1.16 -13.57
N TYR A 215 -10.91 1.38 -14.63
CA TYR A 215 -12.04 2.33 -14.66
C TYR A 215 -13.15 1.99 -13.65
N ILE A 216 -13.55 0.72 -13.55
CA ILE A 216 -14.56 0.27 -12.57
C ILE A 216 -14.03 0.45 -11.14
N TYR A 217 -12.74 0.24 -10.93
CA TYR A 217 -12.12 0.24 -9.62
C TYR A 217 -11.92 1.65 -9.04
N VAL A 218 -11.43 2.61 -9.85
CA VAL A 218 -11.25 4.02 -9.41
C VAL A 218 -12.59 4.68 -9.07
N LEU A 219 -13.65 4.37 -9.84
CA LEU A 219 -15.01 4.88 -9.58
C LEU A 219 -15.63 4.32 -8.29
N MET A 220 -15.36 3.05 -7.96
CA MET A 220 -15.83 2.46 -6.70
C MET A 220 -15.12 3.06 -5.49
N LEU A 221 -13.85 3.48 -5.60
CA LEU A 221 -13.11 4.08 -4.48
C LEU A 221 -13.45 5.55 -4.25
N SER A 222 -13.58 6.36 -5.31
CA SER A 222 -13.92 7.78 -5.17
C SER A 222 -15.32 8.00 -4.58
N GLY A 223 -16.24 7.06 -4.80
CA GLY A 223 -17.62 7.15 -4.28
C GLY A 223 -17.79 6.78 -2.81
N ASN A 224 -16.81 6.13 -2.16
CA ASN A 224 -16.97 5.59 -0.81
C ASN A 224 -16.23 6.36 0.30
N HIS A 225 -15.33 7.28 -0.05
CA HIS A 225 -14.63 8.10 0.96
C HIS A 225 -15.55 9.14 1.62
N GLU A 226 -16.70 9.43 1.00
CA GLU A 226 -17.76 10.29 1.54
C GLU A 226 -18.78 9.51 2.41
N TYR A 227 -18.66 8.18 2.46
CA TYR A 227 -19.51 7.25 3.23
C TYR A 227 -18.76 6.55 4.36
N ILE A 228 -17.72 7.17 4.91
CA ILE A 228 -17.21 6.80 6.24
C ILE A 228 -17.88 7.70 7.28
N PRO A 229 -19.16 7.51 7.66
CA PRO A 229 -19.52 7.90 9.00
C PRO A 229 -18.74 6.96 9.92
N THR A 230 -18.14 7.55 10.93
CA THR A 230 -17.55 6.92 12.11
C THR A 230 -18.47 5.83 12.68
N TYR A 231 -18.42 4.62 12.10
CA TYR A 231 -19.16 3.43 12.55
C TYR A 231 -18.60 2.83 13.85
N GLY A 232 -17.67 3.53 14.51
CA GLY A 232 -17.10 3.15 15.81
C GLY A 232 -17.71 3.85 17.03
N ASN A 233 -18.68 4.78 16.88
CA ASN A 233 -19.18 5.55 18.04
C ASN A 233 -20.70 5.43 18.30
N ASN A 234 -21.46 4.80 17.41
CA ASN A 234 -22.92 4.72 17.55
C ASN A 234 -23.42 3.39 18.13
N HIS A 235 -22.64 2.31 18.04
CA HIS A 235 -23.02 1.04 18.67
C HIS A 235 -22.86 1.07 20.20
N ASP A 236 -21.85 1.77 20.72
CA ASP A 236 -21.64 1.92 22.17
C ASP A 236 -22.68 2.86 22.80
N LYS A 237 -23.03 3.96 22.13
CA LYS A 237 -24.07 4.90 22.60
C LYS A 237 -25.47 4.28 22.59
N ALA A 238 -25.76 3.37 21.65
CA ALA A 238 -27.04 2.66 21.60
C ALA A 238 -27.17 1.61 22.72
N GLN A 239 -26.06 1.05 23.20
CA GLN A 239 -26.06 0.14 24.35
C GLN A 239 -26.11 0.89 25.70
N GLU A 240 -25.47 2.06 25.82
CA GLU A 240 -25.59 2.89 27.03
C GLU A 240 -27.00 3.45 27.20
N THR A 241 -27.66 3.87 26.11
CA THR A 241 -29.05 4.37 26.18
C THR A 241 -30.05 3.28 26.59
N LYS A 242 -29.79 2.01 26.24
CA LYS A 242 -30.62 0.87 26.68
C LYS A 242 -30.31 0.37 28.10
N ARG A 243 -29.24 0.84 28.74
CA ARG A 243 -28.95 0.57 30.16
C ARG A 243 -29.50 1.65 31.09
N GLN A 244 -29.91 2.79 30.56
CA GLN A 244 -30.44 3.93 31.34
C GLN A 244 -31.96 4.10 31.25
N VAL A 245 -32.66 3.21 30.54
CA VAL A 245 -34.14 3.10 30.50
C VAL A 245 -34.53 1.71 30.98
#